data_AF-A0A2H9SL55-F1
#
_entry.id   AF-A0A2H9SL55-F1
#
_cell.length_a   1.000
_cell.length_b   1.000
_cell.length_c   1.000
_cell.angle_alpha   90.00
_cell.angle_beta   90.00
_cell.angle_gamma   90.00
#
_symmetry.space_group_name_H-M   'P 1'
#
loop_
_entity.id
_entity.type
_entity.pdbx_description
1 polymer ?
#
loop_
_entity_poly.entity_id
_entity_poly.type
_entity_poly.pdbx_seq_one_letter_code
_entity_poly.pdbx_strand_id
1 'polypeptide(L)'
;MEFIRQEKEAPIIDRLILLVKDKLVHGKILPKSKLKEALGYFCSLIPYLKNYIEYPYARLDNNVAERAVRPLAVGHKNWLFVGSERGGEATAVLLTLVQSCRALGINPRDYLEDVMRRLMSHNAQKLCDLLPDYWAKARK
;
A
#
# COMPACT_ATOMS: atom_id res chain seq x y z
N MET A 1 0.83 20.63 -10.68
CA MET A 1 1.63 19.91 -9.65
C MET A 1 2.92 19.34 -10.26
N GLU A 2 2.85 18.79 -11.48
CA GLU A 2 4.00 18.25 -12.24
C GLU A 2 5.16 19.25 -12.41
N PHE A 3 4.87 20.50 -12.81
CA PHE A 3 5.89 21.55 -12.91
C PHE A 3 6.64 21.83 -11.60
N ILE A 4 5.95 21.76 -10.46
CA ILE A 4 6.57 22.02 -9.15
C ILE A 4 7.56 20.90 -8.79
N ARG A 5 7.21 19.64 -9.07
CA ARG A 5 8.08 18.49 -8.78
C ARG A 5 9.36 18.54 -9.62
N GLN A 6 9.24 18.85 -10.90
CA GLN A 6 10.40 18.96 -11.79
C GLN A 6 11.28 20.18 -11.47
N GLU A 7 10.69 21.37 -11.30
CA GLU A 7 11.48 22.59 -11.10
C GLU A 7 12.08 22.70 -9.70
N LYS A 8 11.35 22.26 -8.66
CA LYS A 8 11.75 22.47 -7.26
C LYS A 8 12.25 21.21 -6.59
N GLU A 9 11.57 20.08 -6.76
CA GLU A 9 11.91 18.87 -6.00
C GLU A 9 13.06 18.07 -6.64
N ALA A 10 13.09 17.93 -7.96
CA ALA A 10 14.17 17.23 -8.66
C ALA A 10 15.58 17.75 -8.29
N PRO A 11 15.87 19.08 -8.30
CA PRO A 11 17.20 19.56 -7.91
C PRO A 11 17.52 19.32 -6.42
N ILE A 12 16.52 19.28 -5.55
CA ILE A 12 16.70 18.97 -4.12
C ILE A 12 17.07 17.49 -3.97
N ILE A 13 16.36 16.59 -4.66
CA ILE A 13 16.63 15.14 -4.64
C ILE A 13 18.01 14.86 -5.23
N ASP A 14 18.39 15.53 -6.32
CA ASP A 14 19.72 15.37 -6.92
C ASP A 14 20.83 15.84 -5.97
N ARG A 15 20.64 16.98 -5.31
CA ARG A 15 21.57 17.45 -4.28
C ARG A 15 21.67 16.46 -3.12
N LEU A 16 20.55 15.90 -2.66
CA LEU A 16 20.53 14.88 -1.61
C LEU A 16 21.30 13.62 -2.03
N ILE A 17 21.07 13.14 -3.25
CA ILE A 17 21.78 11.97 -3.80
C ILE A 17 23.28 12.21 -3.83
N LEU A 18 23.72 13.37 -4.30
CA LEU A 18 25.13 13.73 -4.33
C LEU A 18 25.73 13.76 -2.91
N LEU A 19 25.03 14.40 -1.96
CA LEU A 19 25.47 14.46 -0.56
C LEU A 19 25.59 13.07 0.08
N VAL A 20 24.64 12.17 -0.19
CA VAL A 20 24.68 10.80 0.34
C VAL A 20 25.84 10.01 -0.26
N LYS A 21 26.03 10.09 -1.58
CA LYS A 21 27.16 9.43 -2.26
C LYS A 21 28.50 9.95 -1.78
N ASP A 22 28.65 11.26 -1.64
CA ASP A 22 29.85 11.90 -1.09
C ASP A 22 30.13 11.42 0.34
N LYS A 23 29.12 11.43 1.22
CA LYS A 23 29.27 10.91 2.59
C LYS A 23 29.62 9.43 2.65
N LEU A 24 29.17 8.61 1.71
CA LEU A 24 29.51 7.19 1.66
C LEU A 24 30.97 6.94 1.25
N VAL A 25 31.50 7.76 0.33
CA VAL A 25 32.86 7.60 -0.23
C VAL A 25 33.90 8.31 0.64
N HIS A 26 33.63 9.55 1.03
CA HIS A 26 34.59 10.44 1.70
C HIS A 26 34.28 10.63 3.19
N GLY A 27 33.08 10.28 3.64
CA GLY A 27 32.72 10.35 5.05
C GLY A 27 33.47 9.31 5.87
N LYS A 28 33.97 9.71 7.05
CA LYS A 28 34.55 8.81 8.05
C LYS A 28 33.44 7.99 8.74
N ILE A 29 32.71 7.17 7.98
CA ILE A 29 31.62 6.33 8.47
C ILE A 29 32.16 4.93 8.74
N LEU A 30 31.91 4.44 9.96
CA LEU A 30 32.27 3.09 10.38
C LEU A 30 31.69 2.03 9.40
N PRO A 31 32.52 1.10 8.88
CA PRO A 31 32.11 0.15 7.85
C PRO A 31 30.91 -0.73 8.19
N LYS A 32 30.65 -1.01 9.47
CA LYS A 32 29.52 -1.85 9.95
C LYS A 32 28.47 -1.04 10.73
N SER A 33 28.39 0.27 10.53
CA SER A 33 27.39 1.09 11.20
C SER A 33 26.02 0.99 10.52
N LYS A 34 24.95 1.06 11.32
CA LYS A 34 23.56 1.18 10.81
C LYS A 34 23.38 2.36 9.86
N LEU A 35 24.15 3.43 10.05
CA LEU A 35 24.13 4.58 9.14
C LEU A 35 24.67 4.22 7.75
N LYS A 36 25.80 3.50 7.67
CA LYS A 36 26.35 3.07 6.37
C LYS A 36 25.39 2.15 5.63
N GLU A 37 24.76 1.23 6.36
CA GLU A 37 23.74 0.33 5.84
C GLU A 37 22.53 1.10 5.29
N ALA A 38 22.00 2.05 6.07
CA ALA A 38 20.86 2.88 5.66
C ALA A 38 21.18 3.74 4.42
N LEU A 39 22.37 4.35 4.36
CA LEU A 39 22.80 5.13 3.19
C LEU A 39 23.02 4.25 1.96
N GLY A 40 23.61 3.06 2.14
CA GLY A 40 23.76 2.07 1.07
C GLY A 40 22.42 1.60 0.52
N TYR A 41 21.46 1.34 1.41
CA TYR A 41 20.08 1.02 1.04
C TYR A 41 19.40 2.18 0.31
N PHE A 42 19.55 3.42 0.78
CA PHE A 42 19.07 4.58 0.03
C PHE A 42 19.64 4.63 -1.39
N CYS A 43 20.94 4.35 -1.56
CA CYS A 43 21.57 4.35 -2.88
C CYS A 43 20.99 3.29 -3.83
N SER A 44 20.59 2.11 -3.34
CA SER A 44 19.95 1.10 -4.20
C SER A 44 18.54 1.50 -4.63
N LEU A 45 17.88 2.40 -3.88
CA LEU A 45 16.54 2.92 -4.20
C LEU A 45 16.54 4.10 -5.18
N ILE A 46 17.68 4.74 -5.44
CA ILE A 46 17.79 5.90 -6.34
C ILE A 46 17.10 5.71 -7.70
N PRO A 47 17.26 4.55 -8.40
CA PRO A 47 16.60 4.35 -9.70
C PRO A 47 15.08 4.47 -9.65
N TYR A 48 14.47 4.15 -8.49
CA TYR A 48 13.02 4.17 -8.30
C TYR A 48 12.52 5.46 -7.66
N LEU A 49 13.39 6.13 -6.88
CA LEU A 49 13.03 7.33 -6.12
C LEU A 49 12.51 8.45 -7.04
N LYS A 50 13.02 8.57 -8.27
CA LYS A 50 12.57 9.62 -9.20
C LYS A 50 11.23 9.33 -9.88
N ASN A 51 10.69 8.12 -9.76
CA ASN A 51 9.42 7.75 -10.40
C ASN A 51 8.27 8.68 -9.97
N TYR A 52 8.22 9.12 -8.71
CA TYR A 52 7.15 10.03 -8.27
C TYR A 52 7.25 11.43 -8.90
N ILE A 53 8.44 11.83 -9.37
CA ILE A 53 8.66 13.10 -10.06
C ILE A 53 8.15 13.00 -11.50
N GLU A 54 8.35 11.85 -12.15
CA GLU A 54 7.91 11.58 -13.53
C GLU A 54 6.41 11.32 -13.63
N TYR A 55 5.81 10.66 -12.64
CA TYR A 55 4.41 10.27 -12.68
C TYR A 55 3.57 11.10 -11.69
N PRO A 56 2.69 12.01 -12.16
CA PRO A 56 1.91 12.89 -11.28
C PRO A 56 1.00 12.15 -10.29
N TYR A 57 0.52 10.97 -10.67
CA TYR A 57 -0.33 10.12 -9.83
C TYR A 57 0.44 9.36 -8.75
N ALA A 58 1.76 9.23 -8.89
CA ALA A 58 2.60 8.60 -7.88
C ALA A 58 2.84 9.58 -6.73
N ARG A 59 2.81 9.03 -5.50
CA ARG A 59 3.10 9.76 -4.27
C ARG A 59 4.56 9.56 -3.88
N LEU A 60 5.15 10.56 -3.23
CA LEU A 60 6.49 10.46 -2.66
C LEU A 60 6.52 9.47 -1.49
N ASP A 61 5.45 9.44 -0.70
CA ASP A 61 5.30 8.57 0.45
C ASP A 61 4.37 7.38 0.18
N ASN A 62 4.61 6.29 0.89
CA ASN A 62 3.77 5.09 0.90
C ASN A 62 2.71 5.14 2.02
N ASN A 63 2.47 6.28 2.70
CA ASN A 63 1.68 6.32 3.94
C ASN A 63 0.25 5.80 3.73
N VAL A 64 -0.32 5.94 2.53
CA VAL A 64 -1.64 5.39 2.20
C VAL A 64 -1.62 3.87 2.29
N ALA A 65 -0.60 3.23 1.72
CA ALA A 65 -0.43 1.78 1.77
C ALA A 65 -0.13 1.32 3.20
N GLU A 66 0.75 2.01 3.93
CA GLU A 66 1.05 1.68 5.32
C GLU A 66 -0.18 1.79 6.22
N ARG A 67 -0.98 2.86 6.06
CA ARG A 67 -2.25 3.00 6.79
C ARG A 67 -3.26 1.92 6.43
N ALA A 68 -3.29 1.46 5.18
CA ALA A 68 -4.17 0.37 4.76
C ALA A 68 -3.75 -0.98 5.38
N VAL A 69 -2.45 -1.22 5.54
CA VAL A 69 -1.89 -2.45 6.15
C VAL A 69 -1.90 -2.40 7.68
N ARG A 70 -1.88 -1.21 8.30
CA ARG A 70 -1.83 -1.07 9.76
C ARG A 70 -2.93 -1.83 10.52
N PRO A 71 -4.22 -1.82 10.11
CA PRO A 71 -5.25 -2.64 10.74
C PRO A 71 -4.94 -4.14 10.72
N LEU A 72 -4.31 -4.65 9.65
CA LEU A 72 -3.86 -6.04 9.58
C LEU A 72 -2.72 -6.28 10.58
N ALA A 73 -1.69 -5.43 10.59
CA ALA A 73 -0.56 -5.58 11.51
C ALA A 73 -0.98 -5.52 12.99
N VAL A 74 -1.92 -4.65 13.33
CA VAL A 74 -2.47 -4.54 14.70
C VAL A 74 -3.42 -5.68 15.00
N GLY A 75 -4.31 -6.02 14.06
CA GLY A 75 -5.35 -7.04 14.21
C GLY A 75 -4.81 -8.46 14.28
N HIS A 76 -3.71 -8.77 13.58
CA HIS A 76 -3.11 -10.11 13.55
C HIS A 76 -2.72 -10.62 14.94
N LYS A 77 -2.34 -9.74 15.88
CA LYS A 77 -2.07 -10.15 17.27
C LYS A 77 -3.33 -10.57 18.03
N ASN A 78 -4.51 -10.18 17.56
CA ASN A 78 -5.82 -10.44 18.17
C ASN A 78 -6.65 -11.46 17.38
N TRP A 79 -6.24 -11.87 16.19
CA TRP A 79 -6.96 -12.81 15.35
C TRP A 79 -6.43 -14.23 15.57
N LEU A 80 -7.06 -14.93 16.52
CA LEU A 80 -6.71 -16.30 16.94
C LEU A 80 -6.72 -17.34 15.80
N PHE A 81 -7.32 -17.03 14.65
CA PHE A 81 -7.46 -17.92 13.50
C PHE A 81 -6.40 -17.72 12.41
N VAL A 82 -5.56 -16.67 12.51
CA VAL A 82 -4.43 -16.44 11.59
C VAL A 82 -3.18 -17.15 12.12
N GLY A 83 -3.31 -18.46 12.38
CA GLY A 83 -2.22 -19.33 12.80
C GLY A 83 -1.81 -20.36 11.75
N SER A 84 -2.54 -20.42 10.63
CA SER A 84 -2.28 -21.32 9.50
C SER A 84 -2.30 -20.55 8.18
N GLU A 85 -1.63 -21.08 7.16
CA GLU A 85 -1.60 -20.51 5.81
C GLU A 85 -3.02 -20.25 5.26
N ARG A 86 -3.90 -21.26 5.36
CA ARG A 86 -5.32 -21.14 4.97
C ARG A 86 -6.06 -20.03 5.72
N GLY A 87 -5.77 -19.86 7.01
CA GLY A 87 -6.34 -18.76 7.81
C GLY A 87 -5.84 -17.39 7.38
N GLY A 88 -4.57 -17.30 6.98
CA GLY A 88 -3.97 -16.11 6.38
C GLY A 88 -4.61 -15.73 5.06
N GLU A 89 -4.77 -16.69 4.14
CA GLU A 89 -5.44 -16.48 2.85
C GLU A 89 -6.88 -16.00 3.02
N ALA A 90 -7.67 -16.67 3.86
CA ALA A 90 -9.06 -16.27 4.13
C ALA A 90 -9.14 -14.84 4.71
N THR A 91 -8.21 -14.49 5.60
CA THR A 91 -8.12 -13.15 6.18
C THR A 91 -7.75 -12.10 5.13
N ALA A 92 -6.82 -12.41 4.23
CA ALA A 92 -6.43 -11.52 3.14
C ALA A 92 -7.61 -11.25 2.19
N VAL A 93 -8.40 -12.28 1.85
CA VAL A 93 -9.62 -12.13 1.03
C VAL A 93 -10.63 -11.22 1.73
N LEU A 94 -10.95 -11.50 3.00
CA LEU A 94 -11.91 -10.70 3.77
C LEU A 94 -11.48 -9.23 3.86
N LEU A 95 -10.22 -8.97 4.20
CA LEU A 95 -9.70 -7.62 4.30
C LEU A 95 -9.71 -6.90 2.96
N THR A 96 -9.40 -7.59 1.87
CA THR A 96 -9.48 -7.01 0.52
C THR A 96 -10.90 -6.52 0.23
N LEU A 97 -11.92 -7.33 0.51
CA LEU A 97 -13.32 -6.93 0.34
C LEU A 97 -13.70 -5.72 1.22
N VAL A 98 -13.28 -5.72 2.49
CA VAL A 98 -13.54 -4.62 3.43
C VAL A 98 -12.87 -3.33 2.98
N GLN A 99 -11.62 -3.38 2.51
CA GLN A 99 -10.91 -2.20 2.03
C GLN A 99 -11.50 -1.69 0.71
N SER A 100 -11.93 -2.56 -0.19
CA SER A 100 -12.67 -2.18 -1.40
C SER A 100 -13.97 -1.46 -1.07
N CYS A 101 -14.74 -1.95 -0.08
CA CYS A 101 -15.93 -1.26 0.40
C CYS A 101 -15.60 0.15 0.91
N ARG A 102 -14.55 0.28 1.76
CA ARG A 102 -14.11 1.58 2.29
C ARG A 102 -13.68 2.54 1.19
N ALA A 103 -12.94 2.06 0.19
CA ALA A 103 -12.50 2.86 -0.95
C ALA A 103 -13.66 3.40 -1.78
N LEU A 104 -14.77 2.66 -1.84
CA LEU A 104 -16.00 3.04 -2.55
C LEU A 104 -17.01 3.79 -1.68
N GLY A 105 -16.71 4.05 -0.40
CA GLY A 105 -17.64 4.68 0.55
C GLY A 105 -18.82 3.80 0.97
N ILE A 106 -18.70 2.48 0.81
CA ILE A 106 -19.71 1.49 1.18
C ILE A 106 -19.48 1.07 2.64
N ASN A 107 -20.55 0.95 3.42
CA ASN A 107 -20.50 0.32 4.73
C ASN A 107 -20.16 -1.19 4.57
N PRO A 108 -18.98 -1.65 5.02
CA PRO A 108 -18.57 -3.04 4.80
C PRO A 108 -19.48 -4.06 5.49
N ARG A 109 -20.13 -3.69 6.60
CA ARG A 109 -21.06 -4.57 7.31
C ARG A 109 -22.30 -4.87 6.45
N ASP A 110 -22.90 -3.83 5.89
CA ASP A 110 -24.12 -3.95 5.09
C ASP A 110 -23.86 -4.76 3.81
N TYR A 111 -22.69 -4.54 3.20
CA TYR A 111 -22.21 -5.34 2.07
C TYR A 111 -22.04 -6.81 2.45
N LEU A 112 -21.26 -7.11 3.50
CA LEU A 112 -20.97 -8.49 3.89
C LEU A 112 -22.23 -9.24 4.33
N GLU A 113 -23.12 -8.60 5.09
CA GLU A 113 -24.37 -9.23 5.53
C GLU A 113 -25.25 -9.63 4.34
N ASP A 114 -25.43 -8.72 3.39
CA ASP A 114 -26.26 -8.95 2.23
C ASP A 114 -25.64 -9.99 1.28
N VAL A 115 -24.33 -9.90 1.00
CA VAL A 115 -23.63 -10.87 0.15
C VAL A 115 -23.67 -12.27 0.76
N MET A 116 -23.38 -12.41 2.06
CA MET A 116 -23.38 -13.72 2.73
C MET A 116 -24.77 -14.37 2.75
N ARG A 117 -25.84 -13.57 2.84
CA ARG A 117 -27.23 -14.07 2.76
C ARG A 117 -27.58 -14.59 1.36
N ARG A 118 -27.07 -13.94 0.31
CA ARG A 118 -27.40 -14.27 -1.10
C ARG A 118 -26.46 -15.30 -1.70
N LEU A 119 -25.25 -15.46 -1.17
CA LEU A 119 -24.16 -16.24 -1.76
C LEU A 119 -24.56 -17.67 -2.13
N MET A 120 -25.24 -18.38 -1.22
CA MET A 120 -25.63 -19.79 -1.44
C MET A 120 -26.68 -19.98 -2.54
N SER A 121 -27.48 -18.95 -2.80
CA SER A 121 -28.54 -18.96 -3.82
C SER A 121 -28.14 -18.23 -5.11
N HIS A 122 -26.98 -17.57 -5.14
CA HIS A 122 -26.57 -16.74 -6.26
C HIS A 122 -25.99 -17.59 -7.39
N ASN A 123 -26.25 -17.19 -8.64
CA ASN A 123 -25.70 -17.89 -9.79
C ASN A 123 -24.18 -17.73 -9.81
N ALA A 124 -23.44 -18.85 -9.79
CA ALA A 124 -21.98 -18.88 -9.80
C ALA A 124 -21.36 -18.17 -11.03
N GLN A 125 -22.07 -18.13 -12.17
CA GLN A 125 -21.62 -17.42 -13.37
C GLN A 125 -21.73 -15.89 -13.23
N LYS A 126 -22.44 -15.40 -12.21
CA LYS A 126 -22.70 -13.98 -11.96
C LYS A 126 -22.06 -13.48 -10.67
N LEU A 127 -20.99 -14.14 -10.20
CA LEU A 127 -20.28 -13.72 -8.97
C LEU A 127 -19.79 -12.27 -9.03
N CYS A 128 -19.48 -11.74 -10.21
CA CYS A 128 -19.08 -10.34 -10.38
C CYS A 128 -20.14 -9.35 -9.89
N ASP A 129 -21.44 -9.72 -9.94
CA ASP A 129 -22.53 -8.88 -9.43
C ASP A 129 -22.46 -8.66 -7.91
N LEU A 130 -21.78 -9.56 -7.21
CA LEU A 130 -21.57 -9.49 -5.76
C LEU A 130 -20.34 -8.66 -5.38
N LEU A 131 -19.49 -8.24 -6.33
CA LEU A 131 -18.34 -7.39 -6.01
C LEU A 131 -18.81 -6.02 -5.48
N PRO A 132 -18.05 -5.36 -4.58
CA PRO A 132 -18.49 -4.13 -3.92
C PRO A 132 -18.96 -3.03 -4.88
N ASP A 133 -18.30 -2.86 -6.03
CA ASP A 133 -18.63 -1.83 -7.02
C ASP A 133 -19.92 -2.14 -7.80
N TYR A 134 -20.16 -3.40 -8.17
CA TYR A 134 -21.41 -3.82 -8.82
C TYR A 134 -22.57 -3.86 -7.83
N TRP A 135 -22.32 -4.36 -6.62
CA TRP A 135 -23.30 -4.38 -5.54
C TRP A 135 -23.83 -2.98 -5.21
N ALA A 136 -22.94 -1.97 -5.16
CA ALA A 136 -23.33 -0.59 -4.90
C ALA A 136 -24.12 0.04 -6.06
N LYS A 137 -23.80 -0.31 -7.31
CA LYS A 137 -24.55 0.14 -8.50
C LYS A 137 -25.97 -0.44 -8.53
N ALA A 138 -26.14 -1.69 -8.13
CA ALA A 138 -27.45 -2.38 -8.13
C ALA A 138 -28.42 -1.87 -7.05
N ARG A 139 -27.95 -1.07 -6.09
CA ARG A 139 -28.74 -0.51 -4.98
C ARG A 139 -29.03 0.99 -5.13
N LYS A 140 -28.59 1.62 -6.22
CA LYS A 140 -28.95 3.00 -6.58
C LYS A 140 -30.13 2.99 -7.55
#